data_AF-A0AAD4Y077-F1
#
_entry.id   AF-A0AAD4Y077-F1
#
_cell.length_a   1.000
_cell.length_b   1.000
_cell.length_c   1.000
_cell.angle_alpha   90.00
_cell.angle_beta   90.00
_cell.angle_gamma   90.00
#
_symmetry.space_group_name_H-M   'P 1'
#
loop_
_entity.id
_entity.type
_entity.pdbx_description
1 polymer ?
#
loop_
_entity_poly.entity_id
_entity_poly.type
_entity_poly.pdbx_seq_one_letter_code
_entity_poly.pdbx_strand_id
1 'polypeptide(L)'
;MMKSSVSKIFKTVKELDDFLNRFRPACVQLQDKDCAALSPGFEVCALLDQGEDDKKFYDGVVESISRKRHRRKGGEETCSCAFVVGWSEGPKASSTQQMGIEGICKLEPGSPLFDHALAYFVKMSSKQLDLVSNENQLPVQKG
;
A
#
# COMPACT_ATOMS: atom_id res chain seq x y z
N MET A 1 -7.75 14.48 -38.26
CA MET A 1 -7.17 15.02 -37.01
C MET A 1 -8.07 14.60 -35.85
N MET A 2 -7.67 13.57 -35.10
CA MET A 2 -8.38 13.20 -33.87
C MET A 2 -8.06 14.25 -32.81
N LYS A 3 -9.03 15.11 -32.49
CA LYS A 3 -8.99 15.87 -31.24
C LYS A 3 -9.11 14.84 -30.13
N SER A 4 -7.98 14.45 -29.54
CA SER A 4 -7.99 13.72 -28.28
C SER A 4 -8.51 14.69 -27.23
N SER A 5 -9.83 14.69 -27.03
CA SER A 5 -10.47 15.31 -25.89
C SER A 5 -10.03 14.50 -24.67
N VAL A 6 -8.82 14.77 -24.18
CA VAL A 6 -8.39 14.22 -22.89
C VAL A 6 -9.35 14.84 -21.88
N SER A 7 -10.36 14.08 -21.47
CA SER A 7 -11.28 14.54 -20.44
C SER A 7 -10.46 14.88 -19.20
N LYS A 8 -10.81 15.99 -18.54
CA LYS A 8 -10.17 16.37 -17.27
C LYS A 8 -10.60 15.35 -16.22
N ILE A 9 -9.78 14.31 -16.02
CA ILE A 9 -10.06 13.22 -15.07
C ILE A 9 -10.14 13.79 -13.64
N PHE A 10 -9.31 14.78 -13.32
CA PHE A 10 -9.33 15.51 -12.05
C PHE A 10 -9.53 17.00 -12.31
N LYS A 11 -10.31 17.64 -11.44
CA LYS A 11 -10.61 19.07 -11.44
C LYS A 11 -9.80 19.83 -10.39
N THR A 12 -9.37 19.15 -9.34
CA THR A 12 -8.61 19.75 -8.23
C THR A 12 -7.44 18.87 -7.81
N VAL A 13 -6.44 19.47 -7.16
CA VAL A 13 -5.32 18.73 -6.54
C VAL A 13 -5.83 17.74 -5.51
N LYS A 14 -6.85 18.11 -4.73
CA LYS A 14 -7.47 17.23 -3.74
C LYS A 14 -8.05 15.95 -4.38
N GLU A 15 -8.70 16.06 -5.53
CA GLU A 15 -9.23 14.87 -6.22
C GLU A 15 -8.12 13.92 -6.69
N LEU A 16 -6.97 14.46 -7.11
CA LEU A 16 -5.79 13.66 -7.46
C LEU A 16 -5.14 13.02 -6.23
N ASP A 17 -5.08 13.74 -5.11
CA ASP A 17 -4.57 13.21 -3.83
C ASP A 17 -5.50 12.12 -3.28
N ASP A 18 -6.82 12.33 -3.31
CA ASP A 18 -7.81 11.32 -2.90
C ASP A 18 -7.69 10.06 -3.77
N PHE A 19 -7.38 10.21 -5.07
CA PHE A 19 -7.09 9.08 -5.95
C PHE A 19 -5.80 8.36 -5.55
N LEU A 20 -4.71 9.09 -5.28
CA LEU A 20 -3.44 8.52 -4.81
C LEU A 20 -3.60 7.73 -3.51
N ASN A 21 -4.42 8.22 -2.58
CA ASN A 21 -4.67 7.59 -1.29
C ASN A 21 -5.41 6.24 -1.40
N ARG A 22 -5.88 5.86 -2.60
CA ARG A 22 -6.45 4.53 -2.86
C ARG A 22 -5.39 3.47 -3.17
N PHE A 23 -4.14 3.88 -3.37
CA PHE A 23 -3.02 2.98 -3.62
C PHE A 23 -2.21 2.83 -2.33
N ARG A 24 -1.96 1.58 -1.94
CA ARG A 24 -1.11 1.30 -0.79
C ARG A 24 0.36 1.58 -1.13
N PRO A 25 1.17 2.05 -0.17
CA PRO A 25 2.62 1.97 -0.24
C PRO A 25 3.10 0.53 -0.51
N ALA A 26 4.38 0.38 -0.86
CA ALA A 26 4.93 -0.92 -1.21
C ALA A 26 4.77 -1.91 -0.04
N CYS A 27 4.17 -3.07 -0.33
CA CYS A 27 4.05 -4.19 0.60
C CYS A 27 5.09 -5.23 0.23
N VAL A 28 6.14 -5.38 1.04
CA VAL A 28 7.26 -6.29 0.76
C VAL A 28 7.09 -7.56 1.57
N GLN A 29 7.00 -8.70 0.89
CA GLN A 29 6.93 -10.00 1.57
C GLN A 29 8.26 -10.28 2.28
N LEU A 30 8.18 -10.58 3.58
CA LEU A 30 9.35 -10.88 4.39
C LEU A 30 9.78 -12.33 4.19
N GLN A 31 11.08 -12.57 4.07
CA GLN A 31 11.63 -13.92 4.12
C GLN A 31 11.82 -14.36 5.58
N ASP A 32 12.03 -15.66 5.78
CA ASP A 32 12.20 -16.25 7.12
C ASP A 32 13.28 -15.57 7.95
N LYS A 33 14.41 -15.22 7.32
CA LYS A 33 15.53 -14.51 7.95
C LYS A 33 15.19 -13.05 8.31
N ASP A 34 14.21 -12.45 7.65
CA ASP A 34 13.86 -11.03 7.79
C ASP A 34 12.86 -10.81 8.95
N CYS A 35 12.41 -11.88 9.61
CA CYS A 35 11.39 -11.79 10.65
C CYS A 35 11.80 -10.86 11.81
N ALA A 36 13.11 -10.66 12.04
CA ALA A 36 13.65 -9.77 13.06
C ALA A 36 13.37 -8.28 12.77
N ALA A 37 13.05 -7.91 11.52
CA ALA A 37 12.70 -6.56 11.13
C ALA A 37 11.33 -6.09 11.67
N LEU A 38 10.47 -7.03 12.08
CA LEU A 38 9.17 -6.72 12.67
C LEU A 38 9.29 -6.49 14.18
N SER A 39 8.51 -5.55 14.70
CA SER A 39 8.31 -5.37 16.15
C SER A 39 6.85 -5.01 16.42
N PRO A 40 6.37 -5.17 17.67
CA PRO A 40 5.04 -4.69 18.04
C PRO A 40 4.85 -3.22 17.65
N GLY A 41 3.68 -2.88 17.12
CA GLY A 41 3.35 -1.55 16.59
C GLY A 41 3.66 -1.36 15.10
N PHE A 42 4.30 -2.32 14.42
CA PHE A 42 4.50 -2.23 12.97
C PHE A 42 3.20 -2.40 12.19
N GLU A 43 2.95 -1.48 11.27
CA GLU A 43 1.91 -1.62 10.25
C GLU A 43 2.34 -2.67 9.21
N VAL A 44 1.41 -3.57 8.91
CA VAL A 44 1.64 -4.69 8.00
C VAL A 44 0.41 -4.89 7.12
N CYS A 45 0.65 -5.51 5.99
CA CYS A 45 -0.37 -6.02 5.10
C CYS A 45 -0.40 -7.55 5.29
N ALA A 46 -1.50 -8.08 5.84
CA ALA A 46 -1.58 -9.46 6.31
C ALA A 46 -2.59 -10.28 5.52
N LEU A 47 -2.25 -11.54 5.28
CA LEU A 47 -3.08 -12.49 4.56
C LEU A 47 -4.25 -12.95 5.44
N LEU A 48 -5.47 -12.67 4.97
CA LEU A 48 -6.67 -13.33 5.45
C LEU A 48 -7.04 -14.45 4.46
N ASP A 49 -6.81 -15.70 4.89
CA ASP A 49 -7.21 -16.90 4.17
C ASP A 49 -8.61 -17.33 4.64
N GLN A 50 -9.61 -17.21 3.77
CA GLN A 50 -11.00 -17.63 4.04
C GLN A 50 -11.41 -18.86 3.21
N GLY A 51 -10.47 -19.55 2.56
CA GLY A 51 -10.72 -20.71 1.70
C GLY A 51 -9.95 -20.68 0.38
N GLU A 52 -10.15 -21.70 -0.47
CA GLU A 52 -9.35 -21.91 -1.68
C GLU A 52 -9.32 -20.70 -2.64
N ASP A 53 -10.43 -19.96 -2.76
CA ASP A 53 -10.55 -18.84 -3.70
C ASP A 53 -10.64 -17.46 -3.02
N ASP A 54 -10.60 -17.37 -1.69
CA ASP A 54 -10.76 -16.10 -0.95
C ASP A 54 -9.57 -15.81 -0.06
N LYS A 55 -8.45 -15.52 -0.74
CA LYS A 55 -7.18 -15.09 -0.14
C LYS A 55 -6.95 -13.63 -0.47
N LYS A 56 -7.07 -12.78 0.54
CA LYS A 56 -6.92 -11.33 0.39
C LYS A 56 -6.00 -10.78 1.46
N PHE A 57 -5.35 -9.66 1.12
CA PHE A 57 -4.50 -8.96 2.05
C PHE A 57 -5.17 -7.68 2.56
N TYR A 58 -5.18 -7.54 3.88
CA TYR A 58 -5.76 -6.42 4.60
C TYR A 58 -4.73 -5.80 5.53
N ASP A 59 -4.88 -4.50 5.78
CA ASP A 59 -3.99 -3.78 6.67
C ASP A 59 -4.26 -4.13 8.14
N GLY A 60 -3.19 -4.19 8.92
CA GLY A 60 -3.22 -4.50 10.34
C GLY A 60 -1.94 -4.05 11.04
N VAL A 61 -1.90 -4.27 12.35
CA VAL A 61 -0.76 -3.92 13.20
C VAL A 61 -0.28 -5.16 13.93
N VAL A 62 1.04 -5.34 14.00
CA VAL A 62 1.63 -6.41 14.83
C VAL A 62 1.43 -6.03 16.30
N GLU A 63 0.60 -6.76 17.02
CA GLU A 63 0.35 -6.50 18.45
C GLU A 63 1.37 -7.18 19.34
N SER A 64 1.75 -8.42 19.00
CA SER A 64 2.77 -9.16 19.74
C SER A 64 3.46 -10.20 18.87
N ILE A 65 4.66 -10.62 19.29
CA ILE A 65 5.48 -11.59 18.58
C ILE A 65 6.01 -12.64 19.55
N SER A 66 5.66 -13.91 19.32
CA SER A 66 6.29 -15.05 19.99
C SER A 66 7.52 -15.48 19.19
N ARG A 67 8.70 -15.03 19.62
CA ARG A 67 9.98 -15.35 18.99
C ARG A 67 10.39 -16.80 19.30
N LYS A 68 10.77 -17.55 18.27
CA LYS A 68 11.28 -18.92 18.40
C LYS A 68 12.62 -19.07 17.71
N ARG A 69 13.41 -20.06 18.15
CA ARG A 69 14.65 -20.42 17.47
C ARG A 69 14.33 -20.94 16.07
N HIS A 70 14.98 -20.38 15.06
CA HIS A 70 14.82 -20.85 13.68
C HIS A 70 15.45 -22.23 13.49
N ARG A 71 14.82 -23.03 12.64
CA ARG A 71 15.40 -24.31 12.21
C ARG A 71 16.28 -24.06 11.00
N ARG A 72 17.42 -24.74 10.92
CA ARG A 72 18.32 -24.70 9.76
C ARG A 72 18.57 -26.11 9.26
N LYS A 73 18.29 -26.36 7.99
CA LYS A 73 18.53 -27.65 7.33
C LYS A 73 19.02 -27.41 5.90
N GLY A 74 20.15 -28.00 5.53
CA GLY A 74 20.67 -27.89 4.16
C GLY A 74 21.03 -26.47 3.69
N GLY A 75 21.26 -25.52 4.61
CA GLY A 75 21.52 -24.13 4.28
C GLY A 75 20.27 -23.24 4.21
N GLU A 76 19.07 -23.82 4.28
CA GLU A 76 17.82 -23.08 4.38
C GLU A 76 17.44 -22.83 5.83
N GLU A 77 16.93 -21.63 6.11
CA GLU A 77 16.42 -21.22 7.41
C GLU A 77 14.90 -21.20 7.38
N THR A 78 14.26 -21.84 8.35
CA THR A 78 12.81 -21.84 8.51
C THR A 78 12.40 -21.04 9.74
N CYS A 79 11.59 -20.00 9.54
CA CYS A 79 10.99 -19.22 10.61
C CYS A 79 9.91 -20.04 11.32
N SER A 80 9.88 -19.96 12.65
CA SER A 80 8.80 -20.57 13.46
C SER A 80 8.22 -19.58 14.48
N CYS A 81 8.54 -18.29 14.33
CA CYS A 81 7.93 -17.24 15.12
C CYS A 81 6.43 -17.16 14.83
N ALA A 82 5.64 -16.79 15.84
CA ALA A 82 4.22 -16.50 15.67
C ALA A 82 3.98 -15.01 15.89
N PHE A 83 3.16 -14.42 15.03
CA PHE A 83 2.82 -13.00 15.03
C PHE A 83 1.34 -12.87 15.30
N VAL A 84 0.97 -12.04 16.28
CA VAL A 84 -0.43 -11.64 16.50
C VAL A 84 -0.65 -10.34 15.76
N VAL A 85 -1.51 -10.38 14.76
CA VAL A 85 -1.92 -9.20 13.97
C VAL A 85 -3.29 -8.77 14.45
N GLY A 86 -3.42 -7.51 14.86
CA GLY A 86 -4.69 -6.82 15.04
C GLY A 86 -5.14 -6.24 13.70
N TRP A 87 -6.33 -6.62 13.23
CA TRP A 87 -6.85 -6.18 11.94
C TRP A 87 -7.38 -4.74 12.02
N SER A 88 -6.83 -3.84 11.22
CA SER A 88 -7.28 -2.45 11.13
C SER A 88 -8.44 -2.30 10.15
N GLU A 89 -8.49 -3.15 9.12
CA GLU A 89 -9.53 -3.15 8.09
C GLU A 89 -9.99 -4.57 7.73
N GLY A 90 -10.96 -4.66 6.82
CA GLY A 90 -11.44 -5.93 6.27
C GLY A 90 -12.44 -6.67 7.17
N PRO A 91 -12.81 -7.92 6.79
CA PRO A 91 -13.87 -8.70 7.45
C PRO A 91 -13.61 -9.01 8.93
N LYS A 92 -12.35 -8.90 9.37
CA LYS A 92 -11.92 -9.18 10.74
C LYS A 92 -11.51 -7.92 11.52
N ALA A 93 -11.81 -6.73 11.02
CA ALA A 93 -11.47 -5.47 11.70
C ALA A 93 -11.86 -5.50 13.19
N SER A 94 -11.02 -4.93 14.05
CA SER A 94 -11.18 -4.94 15.53
C SER A 94 -11.02 -6.31 16.20
N SER A 95 -10.50 -7.32 15.49
CA SER A 95 -10.11 -8.61 16.07
C SER A 95 -8.64 -8.90 15.84
N THR A 96 -8.14 -9.98 16.43
CA THR A 96 -6.74 -10.40 16.29
C THR A 96 -6.65 -11.80 15.69
N GLN A 97 -5.53 -12.08 15.02
CA GLN A 97 -5.24 -13.40 14.49
C GLN A 97 -3.75 -13.71 14.61
N GLN A 98 -3.45 -14.96 15.01
CA GLN A 98 -2.10 -15.47 14.99
C GLN A 98 -1.75 -16.04 13.60
N MET A 99 -0.56 -15.72 13.09
CA MET A 99 -0.05 -16.25 11.81
C MET A 99 1.48 -16.40 11.81
N GLY A 100 2.00 -17.09 10.79
CA GLY A 100 3.43 -17.15 10.49
C GLY A 100 3.90 -15.97 9.65
N ILE A 101 5.21 -15.88 9.40
CA ILE A 101 5.82 -14.78 8.64
C ILE A 101 5.37 -14.78 7.17
N GLU A 102 5.04 -15.95 6.62
CA GLU A 102 4.58 -16.13 5.24
C GLU A 102 3.27 -15.39 4.93
N GLY A 103 2.47 -15.13 5.96
CA GLY A 103 1.22 -14.37 5.86
C GLY A 103 1.40 -12.85 6.02
N ILE A 104 2.64 -12.36 6.17
CA ILE A 104 2.91 -10.96 6.52
C ILE A 104 3.78 -10.29 5.45
N CYS A 105 3.27 -9.19 4.91
CA CYS A 105 4.04 -8.23 4.13
C CYS A 105 4.33 -7.00 4.98
N LYS A 106 5.59 -6.57 5.01
CA LYS A 106 5.99 -5.31 5.63
C LYS A 106 5.50 -4.16 4.77
N LEU A 107 4.81 -3.21 5.38
CA LEU A 107 4.48 -1.94 4.72
C LEU A 107 5.73 -1.06 4.74
N GLU A 108 6.24 -0.68 3.58
CA GLU A 108 7.33 0.30 3.49
C GLU A 108 6.76 1.72 3.61
N PRO A 109 7.23 2.53 4.57
CA PRO A 109 6.82 3.92 4.66
C PRO A 109 7.15 4.66 3.37
N GLY A 110 6.19 5.44 2.86
CA GLY A 110 6.43 6.31 1.71
C GLY A 110 5.28 6.31 0.72
N SER A 111 5.61 6.76 -0.49
CA SER A 111 4.63 6.98 -1.55
C SER A 111 4.27 5.67 -2.28
N PRO A 112 3.01 5.48 -2.72
CA PRO A 112 2.64 4.39 -3.63
C PRO A 112 3.24 4.53 -5.03
N LEU A 113 3.94 5.64 -5.33
CA LEU A 113 4.52 5.95 -6.64
C LEU A 113 5.82 5.18 -6.97
N PHE A 114 5.94 3.93 -6.50
CA PHE A 114 6.97 3.01 -6.97
C PHE A 114 6.56 2.33 -8.29
N ASP A 115 5.25 2.24 -8.57
CA ASP A 115 4.75 1.80 -9.88
C ASP A 115 4.92 2.89 -10.93
N HIS A 116 5.61 2.56 -12.03
CA HIS A 116 5.94 3.53 -13.07
C HIS A 116 4.70 4.05 -13.81
N ALA A 117 3.67 3.23 -14.02
CA ALA A 117 2.46 3.66 -14.71
C ALA A 117 1.66 4.64 -13.85
N LEU A 118 1.52 4.35 -12.55
CA LEU A 118 0.89 5.24 -11.59
C LEU A 118 1.67 6.56 -11.44
N ALA A 119 3.00 6.48 -11.29
CA ALA A 119 3.85 7.66 -11.19
C ALA A 119 3.75 8.56 -12.43
N TYR A 120 3.78 7.96 -13.62
CA TYR A 120 3.61 8.70 -14.87
C TYR A 120 2.21 9.33 -14.97
N PHE A 121 1.16 8.57 -14.66
CA PHE A 121 -0.22 9.05 -14.69
C PHE A 121 -0.43 10.26 -13.77
N VAL A 122 0.05 10.16 -12.53
CA VAL A 122 -0.05 11.23 -11.52
C VAL A 122 0.69 12.47 -11.97
N LYS A 123 1.93 12.31 -12.47
CA LYS A 123 2.72 13.42 -13.02
C LYS A 123 2.00 14.13 -14.17
N MET A 124 1.36 13.39 -15.07
CA MET A 124 0.63 13.97 -16.20
C MET A 124 -0.64 14.68 -15.74
N SER A 125 -1.36 14.11 -14.78
CA SER A 125 -2.55 14.71 -14.17
C SER A 125 -2.22 16.01 -13.42
N SER A 126 -1.13 16.06 -12.64
CA SER A 126 -0.68 17.28 -11.96
C SER A 126 -0.39 18.41 -12.95
N LYS A 127 0.35 18.11 -14.04
CA LYS A 127 0.63 19.11 -15.09
C LYS A 127 -0.63 19.69 -15.72
N GLN A 128 -1.66 18.87 -15.93
CA GLN A 128 -2.93 19.34 -16.46
C GLN A 128 -3.64 20.28 -15.49
N LEU A 129 -3.59 20.00 -14.19
CA LEU A 129 -4.16 20.88 -13.16
C LEU A 129 -3.43 22.23 -13.09
N ASP A 130 -2.10 22.24 -13.24
CA ASP A 130 -1.31 23.48 -13.26
C ASP A 130 -1.68 24.38 -14.45
N LEU A 131 -1.84 23.79 -15.64
CA LEU A 131 -2.24 24.52 -16.84
C LEU A 131 -3.63 25.15 -16.68
N VAL A 132 -4.59 24.41 -16.12
CA VAL A 132 -5.96 24.91 -15.87
C VAL A 132 -5.97 26.03 -14.83
N SER A 133 -5.09 25.95 -13.83
CA SER A 133 -4.98 26.99 -12.80
C SER A 133 -4.43 28.31 -13.38
N ASN A 134 -3.49 28.21 -14.32
CA ASN A 134 -2.92 29.38 -15.01
C ASN A 134 -3.87 29.98 -16.05
N GLU A 135 -4.66 29.18 -16.76
CA GLU A 135 -5.68 29.67 -17.71
C GLU A 135 -6.79 30.48 -17.01
N ASN A 136 -7.18 30.09 -15.79
CA ASN A 136 -8.17 30.83 -14.99
C ASN A 136 -7.67 32.17 -14.43
N GLN A 137 -6.38 32.51 -14.61
CA GLN A 137 -5.77 33.76 -14.13
C GLN A 137 -5.48 34.78 -15.24
N LEU A 138 -5.82 34.51 -16.51
CA LEU A 138 -5.66 35.49 -17.58
C LEU A 138 -6.64 36.68 -17.39
N PRO A 139 -6.17 37.94 -17.49
CA PRO A 139 -7.01 39.10 -17.26
C PRO A 139 -8.09 39.18 -18.34
N VAL A 140 -9.34 39.33 -17.89
CA VAL A 140 -10.47 39.71 -18.73
C VAL A 140 -10.11 41.05 -19.39
N GLN A 141 -9.73 41.02 -20.67
CA GLN A 141 -9.57 42.24 -21.44
C GLN A 141 -10.97 42.86 -21.61
N LYS A 142 -11.21 43.95 -20.87
CA LYS A 142 -12.30 44.87 -21.20
C LYS A 142 -11.82 45.74 -22.36
N GLY A 143 -12.47 45.59 -23.51
CA GLY A 143 -12.28 46.42 -24.71
C GLY A 143 -13.36 46.11 -25.72
#